data_AF-A0A051TZJ3-F1
#
_entry.id   AF-A0A051TZJ3-F1
#
_cell.length_a   1.000
_cell.length_b   1.000
_cell.length_c   1.000
_cell.angle_alpha   90.00
_cell.angle_beta   90.00
_cell.angle_gamma   90.00
#
_symmetry.space_group_name_H-M   'P 1'
#
loop_
_entity.id
_entity.type
_entity.pdbx_description
1 polymer ?
#
loop_
_entity_poly.entity_id
_entity_poly.type
_entity_poly.pdbx_seq_one_letter_code
_entity_poly.pdbx_strand_id
1 'polypeptide(L)' 'MADLDFAYDLTLDEARRRSAMVEAMGDDWDPIAVLTEEEQAYDMLYSNLDEEQQRVYDELVRAGVLPERTAARATD' A
#
# COMPACT_ATOMS: atom_id res chain seq x y z
N MET A 1 15.14 -43.18 13.21
CA MET A 1 15.07 -41.83 12.64
C MET A 1 15.04 -40.88 13.81
N ALA A 2 16.03 -40.00 13.93
CA ALA A 2 15.99 -38.97 14.95
C ALA A 2 14.89 -37.98 14.57
N ASP A 3 14.04 -37.64 15.53
CA ASP A 3 13.01 -36.62 15.38
C ASP A 3 13.72 -35.26 15.28
N LEU A 4 13.61 -34.61 14.12
CA LEU A 4 14.20 -33.29 13.88
C LEU A 4 13.13 -32.25 14.18
N ASP A 5 13.32 -31.51 15.27
CA ASP A 5 12.45 -30.39 15.61
C ASP A 5 12.87 -29.14 14.82
N PHE A 6 11.93 -28.58 14.05
CA PHE A 6 12.15 -27.41 13.20
C PHE A 6 11.49 -26.20 13.83
N ALA A 7 12.28 -25.36 14.49
CA ALA A 7 11.84 -24.07 14.98
C ALA A 7 12.22 -22.97 13.97
N TYR A 8 11.23 -22.15 13.58
CA TYR A 8 11.41 -21.11 12.58
C TYR A 8 11.11 -19.75 13.21
N ASP A 9 12.09 -18.84 13.17
CA ASP A 9 11.91 -17.47 13.63
C ASP A 9 11.41 -16.59 12.47
N LEU A 10 10.09 -16.46 12.38
CA LEU A 10 9.44 -15.64 11.36
C LEU A 10 9.76 -14.15 11.49
N THR A 11 10.07 -13.67 12.70
CA THR A 11 10.43 -12.26 12.91
C THR A 11 11.81 -11.97 12.33
N LEU A 12 12.77 -12.85 12.56
CA LEU A 12 14.11 -12.74 11.99
C LEU A 12 14.09 -12.85 10.46
N ASP A 13 13.29 -13.78 9.94
CA ASP A 13 13.19 -13.97 8.49
C ASP A 13 12.46 -12.81 7.80
N GLU A 14 11.45 -12.24 8.45
CA GLU A 14 10.80 -11.03 7.95
C GLU A 14 11.76 -9.83 7.94
N ALA A 15 12.60 -9.69 8.97
CA ALA A 15 13.63 -8.66 8.99
C ALA A 15 14.60 -8.81 7.80
N ARG A 16 15.07 -10.03 7.53
CA ARG A 16 15.94 -10.33 6.37
C ARG A 16 15.28 -10.01 5.05
N ARG A 17 14.01 -10.40 4.87
CA ARG A 17 13.24 -10.13 3.65
C ARG A 17 13.09 -8.63 3.41
N ARG A 18 12.79 -7.85 4.45
CA ARG A 18 12.69 -6.38 4.35
C ARG A 18 14.03 -5.74 4.03
N SER A 19 15.12 -6.18 4.66
CA SER A 19 16.46 -5.67 4.34
C SER A 19 16.84 -5.92 2.89
N ALA A 20 16.62 -7.14 2.38
CA ALA A 20 16.89 -7.46 0.98
C ALA A 20 16.01 -6.65 0.00
N MET A 21 14.75 -6.38 0.36
CA MET A 21 13.88 -5.50 -0.42
C MET A 21 14.44 -4.07 -0.50
N VAL A 22 14.81 -3.48 0.65
CA VAL A 22 15.35 -2.11 0.69
C VAL A 22 16.65 -2.02 -0.11
N GLU A 23 17.53 -3.01 0.03
CA GLU A 23 18.77 -3.09 -0.76
C GLU A 23 18.50 -3.15 -2.27
N ALA A 24 17.49 -3.93 -2.69
CA ALA A 24 17.14 -4.07 -4.10
C ALA A 24 16.53 -2.79 -4.71
N MET A 25 15.92 -1.91 -3.91
CA MET A 25 15.38 -0.63 -4.37
C MET A 25 16.46 0.42 -4.66
N GLY A 26 17.62 0.29 -4.00
CA GLY A 26 18.77 1.17 -4.18
C GLY A 26 18.72 2.44 -3.34
N ASP A 27 19.87 3.11 -3.26
CA ASP A 27 20.09 4.26 -2.35
C ASP A 27 19.27 5.51 -2.70
N ASP A 28 18.84 5.64 -3.95
CA ASP A 28 18.03 6.76 -4.44
C ASP A 28 16.52 6.56 -4.22
N TRP A 29 16.10 5.42 -3.66
CA TRP A 29 14.69 5.14 -3.43
C TRP A 29 14.13 5.94 -2.24
N ASP A 30 13.21 6.86 -2.54
CA ASP A 30 12.41 7.57 -1.55
C ASP A 30 11.03 6.91 -1.42
N PRO A 31 10.79 6.07 -0.39
CA PRO A 31 9.50 5.39 -0.21
C PRO A 31 8.35 6.37 0.07
N ILE A 32 8.63 7.55 0.62
CA ILE A 32 7.61 8.57 0.91
C ILE A 32 7.19 9.26 -0.38
N ALA A 33 8.15 9.59 -1.25
CA ALA A 33 7.85 10.11 -2.58
C ALA A 33 7.00 9.12 -3.39
N VAL A 34 7.38 7.84 -3.42
CA VAL A 34 6.61 6.80 -4.14
C VAL A 34 5.18 6.67 -3.61
N LEU A 35 4.98 6.64 -2.28
CA LEU A 35 3.62 6.60 -1.72
C LEU A 35 2.80 7.84 -2.06
N THR A 36 3.43 9.01 -2.07
CA THR A 36 2.79 10.27 -2.45
C THR A 36 2.40 10.29 -3.92
N GLU A 37 3.25 9.76 -4.80
CA GLU A 37 2.97 9.64 -6.23
C GLU A 37 1.85 8.65 -6.51
N GLU A 38 1.80 7.52 -5.80
CA GLU A 38 0.71 6.55 -5.89
C GLU A 38 -0.63 7.19 -5.48
N GLU A 39 -0.67 7.95 -4.37
CA GLU A 39 -1.87 8.70 -3.97
C GLU A 39 -2.33 9.68 -5.06
N GLN A 40 -1.40 10.41 -5.68
CA GLN A 40 -1.71 11.31 -6.79
C GLN A 40 -2.23 10.57 -8.03
N ALA A 41 -1.65 9.41 -8.35
CA ALA A 41 -2.11 8.57 -9.46
C ALA A 41 -3.53 8.04 -9.22
N TYR A 42 -3.85 7.64 -7.99
CA TYR A 42 -5.21 7.26 -7.59
C TYR A 42 -6.20 8.43 -7.71
N ASP A 43 -5.79 9.63 -7.33
CA ASP A 43 -6.60 10.83 -7.48
C ASP A 43 -6.88 11.16 -8.95
N MET A 44 -5.88 10.98 -9.82
CA MET A 44 -6.04 11.14 -11.25
C MET A 44 -6.95 10.08 -11.87
N LEU A 45 -6.90 8.83 -11.40
CA LEU A 45 -7.70 7.71 -11.92
C LEU A 45 -9.21 7.97 -11.79
N TYR A 46 -9.63 8.59 -10.70
CA TYR A 46 -11.02 8.97 -10.44
C TYR A 46 -11.26 10.47 -10.64
N SER A 47 -10.37 11.14 -11.38
CA SER A 47 -10.60 12.53 -11.79
C SER A 47 -11.53 12.57 -13.00
N ASN A 48 -12.32 13.64 -13.11
CA ASN A 48 -13.19 13.92 -14.25
C ASN A 48 -14.24 12.85 -14.55
N LEU A 49 -14.76 12.19 -13.49
CA LEU A 49 -15.89 11.28 -13.63
C LEU A 49 -17.13 12.05 -14.09
N ASP A 50 -17.88 11.46 -15.02
CA ASP A 50 -19.22 11.93 -15.32
C ASP A 50 -20.21 11.59 -14.17
N GLU A 51 -21.46 12.06 -14.29
CA GLU A 51 -22.47 11.90 -13.23
C GLU A 51 -22.79 10.43 -12.94
N GLU A 52 -22.79 9.56 -13.94
CA GLU A 52 -23.07 8.14 -13.76
C GLU A 52 -21.87 7.44 -13.11
N GLN A 53 -20.66 7.73 -13.59
CA GLN A 53 -19.42 7.21 -13.04
C GLN A 53 -19.22 7.64 -11.59
N GLN A 54 -19.51 8.90 -11.24
CA GLN A 54 -19.43 9.40 -9.88
C GLN A 54 -20.40 8.65 -8.95
N ARG A 55 -21.63 8.39 -9.41
CA ARG A 55 -22.62 7.63 -8.65
C ARG A 55 -22.14 6.21 -8.33
N VAL A 56 -21.53 5.53 -9.31
CA VAL A 56 -20.95 4.19 -9.13
C VAL A 56 -19.77 4.24 -8.18
N TYR A 57 -18.88 5.23 -8.33
CA TYR A 57 -17.76 5.44 -7.42
C TYR A 57 -18.22 5.59 -5.97
N ASP A 58 -19.20 6.45 -5.72
CA ASP A 58 -19.76 6.68 -4.38
C ASP A 58 -20.40 5.41 -3.78
N GLU A 59 -21.03 4.57 -4.61
CA GLU A 59 -21.59 3.28 -4.18
C GLU A 59 -20.48 2.31 -3.78
N LEU A 60 -19.41 2.21 -4.57
CA LEU A 60 -18.28 1.33 -4.28
C LEU A 60 -17.53 1.75 -3.02
N VAL A 61 -17.39 3.07 -2.78
CA VAL A 61 -16.83 3.60 -1.54
C VAL A 61 -17.73 3.22 -0.36
N ARG A 62 -19.04 3.45 -0.45
CA ARG A 62 -19.99 3.08 0.61
C ARG A 62 -20.01 1.58 0.91
N ALA A 63 -19.81 0.75 -0.11
CA ALA A 63 -19.73 -0.70 0.03
C ALA A 63 -18.38 -1.19 0.60
N GLY A 64 -17.39 -0.31 0.77
CA GLY A 64 -16.04 -0.66 1.21
C GLY A 64 -15.20 -1.38 0.14
N VAL A 65 -15.65 -1.37 -1.12
CA VAL A 65 -14.90 -1.91 -2.26
C VAL A 65 -13.77 -0.96 -2.65
N LEU A 66 -14.05 0.34 -2.62
CA LEU A 66 -13.05 1.39 -2.76
C LEU A 66 -12.78 2.04 -1.39
N PRO A 67 -11.54 2.47 -1.13
CA PRO A 67 -11.19 3.12 0.13
C PRO A 67 -11.90 4.47 0.29
N GLU A 68 -12.33 4.78 1.52
CA GLU A 68 -12.84 6.11 1.86
C GLU A 68 -11.69 7.13 1.85
N ARG A 69 -11.81 8.16 1.01
CA ARG A 69 -10.88 9.29 0.97
C ARG A 69 -11.19 10.27 2.11
N THR A 70 -11.09 9.85 3.36
CA THR A 70 -10.73 10.83 4.39
C THR A 70 -9.35 11.32 4.02
N ALA A 71 -9.21 12.59 3.66
CA ALA A 71 -7.93 13.25 3.60
C ALA A 71 -7.24 13.03 4.95
N ALA A 72 -6.45 11.96 5.07
CA ALA A 72 -5.51 11.76 6.13
C ALA A 72 -4.38 12.75 5.85
N ARG A 73 -4.70 14.04 6.00
CA ARG A 73 -3.70 15.01 6.40
C ARG A 73 -3.16 14.42 7.69
N ALA A 74 -1.94 13.87 7.62
CA ALA A 74 -1.10 13.83 8.79
C ALA A 74 -1.11 15.25 9.36
N THR A 75 -1.89 15.44 10.42
CA THR A 75 -1.81 16.62 11.25
C THR A 75 -0.43 16.57 11.90
N ASP A 76 0.45 17.43 11.40
CA ASP A 76 1.67 18.02 12.00
C ASP A 76 2.49 17.11 12.93
#